data_AF-A0A1M5HEC7-F1
#
_entry.id   AF-A0A1M5HEC7-F1
#
_cell.length_a   1.000
_cell.length_b   1.000
_cell.length_c   1.000
_cell.angle_alpha   90.00
_cell.angle_beta   90.00
_cell.angle_gamma   90.00
#
_symmetry.space_group_name_H-M   'P 1'
#
loop_
_entity.id
_entity.type
_entity.pdbx_description
1 polymer ?
#
loop_
_entity_poly.entity_id
_entity_poly.type
_entity_poly.pdbx_seq_one_letter_code
_entity_poly.pdbx_strand_id
1 'polypeptide(L)'
;MTKKLLIMAFTGLSSTMAFAADLYVRNAGAGGAYSTISAAITAASDGDRIIIQPKINGTAYVENLTINKSLTFVSETAYNKYIVQGGVSIDLAAGRVVTISNLNTINSINGLLTTGAAVGGRTTINLLNCDLISVTTTTANTTTNTSGCKVSGPLQFSHGICTANKASFITVYSFQTETSMATSDAEVYGNISTGAIANSQPYYTFKFHNNFCETFLIRGIKTGSSNEIINNTVYRPAAANFYPAVFYVGLYDNSLTNTGNLTIMNNAVSFVPGQSNVCIQNDHNNVNVTASYNVFANPFVTQGNMTQSNNSGSVNMNFDNTAYTVTGMNANAGNPDVKYTDLDLTRNDAGHYGGSNSWANYWPIDNGGRAQVNYLITPRTVSSGTLSISGSGFSK
;
A
#
# COMPACT_ATOMS: atom_id res chain seq x y z
N MET A 1 27.99 54.70 1.27
CA MET A 1 27.48 53.50 0.54
C MET A 1 26.40 52.78 1.36
N THR A 2 25.30 53.44 1.76
CA THR A 2 24.38 52.87 2.77
C THR A 2 22.93 52.71 2.31
N LYS A 3 22.50 53.42 1.25
CA LYS A 3 21.12 53.30 0.72
C LYS A 3 20.96 52.25 -0.39
N LYS A 4 22.01 51.97 -1.17
CA LYS A 4 21.97 50.98 -2.27
C LYS A 4 22.02 49.52 -1.79
N LEU A 5 22.69 49.24 -0.66
CA LEU A 5 22.72 47.90 -0.05
C LEU A 5 21.36 47.52 0.58
N LEU A 6 20.65 48.49 1.15
CA LEU A 6 19.36 48.26 1.80
C LEU A 6 18.25 47.89 0.80
N ILE A 7 18.27 48.49 -0.40
CA ILE A 7 17.31 48.18 -1.47
C ILE A 7 17.58 46.79 -2.07
N MET A 8 18.86 46.40 -2.26
CA MET A 8 19.20 45.04 -2.70
C MET A 8 18.87 43.97 -1.65
N ALA A 9 18.99 44.28 -0.35
CA ALA A 9 18.57 43.39 0.72
C ALA A 9 17.03 43.21 0.75
N PHE A 10 16.26 44.27 0.54
CA PHE A 10 14.80 44.18 0.49
C PHE A 10 14.27 43.47 -0.77
N THR A 11 14.93 43.61 -1.93
CA THR A 11 14.56 42.82 -3.13
C THR A 11 14.97 41.35 -3.04
N GLY A 12 15.96 41.00 -2.21
CA GLY A 12 16.30 39.60 -1.89
C GLY A 12 15.38 38.98 -0.83
N LEU A 13 14.86 39.80 0.10
CA LEU A 13 13.86 39.42 1.11
C LEU A 13 12.44 39.30 0.54
N SER A 14 12.15 39.92 -0.60
CA SER A 14 10.97 39.65 -1.41
C SER A 14 11.20 38.52 -2.42
N SER A 15 11.98 37.49 -2.03
CA SER A 15 11.99 36.23 -2.76
C SER A 15 10.56 35.71 -2.77
N THR A 16 10.01 35.72 -3.97
CA THR A 16 8.65 35.34 -4.32
C THR A 16 8.19 34.14 -3.50
N MET A 17 7.11 34.32 -2.73
CA MET A 17 6.23 33.21 -2.40
C MET A 17 5.81 32.62 -3.76
N ALA A 18 6.50 31.59 -4.23
CA ALA A 18 6.15 30.92 -5.47
C ALA A 18 4.79 30.28 -5.21
N PHE A 19 3.74 30.86 -5.79
CA PHE A 19 2.42 30.24 -5.77
C PHE A 19 2.51 28.98 -6.62
N ALA A 20 1.99 27.87 -6.10
CA ALA A 20 1.81 26.66 -6.88
C ALA A 20 1.02 27.00 -8.15
N ALA A 21 1.61 26.75 -9.31
CA ALA A 21 1.02 27.00 -10.61
C ALA A 21 0.34 25.74 -11.15
N ASP A 22 -0.65 25.95 -12.01
CA ASP A 22 -1.27 24.89 -12.79
C ASP A 22 -0.70 24.89 -14.22
N LEU A 23 -0.03 23.81 -14.58
CA LEU A 23 0.52 23.60 -15.91
C LEU A 23 -0.35 22.60 -16.65
N TYR A 24 -0.99 23.04 -17.73
CA TYR A 24 -1.85 22.19 -18.54
C TYR A 24 -1.05 21.45 -19.60
N VAL A 25 -1.34 20.16 -19.78
CA VAL A 25 -0.81 19.32 -20.85
C VAL A 25 -1.97 18.86 -21.73
N ARG A 26 -1.92 19.21 -23.01
CA ARG A 26 -2.97 18.88 -23.99
C ARG A 26 -2.35 18.45 -25.31
N ASN A 27 -3.12 17.70 -26.09
CA ASN A 27 -2.65 17.21 -27.39
C ASN A 27 -2.20 18.38 -28.28
N ALA A 28 -0.99 18.28 -28.84
CA ALA A 28 -0.35 19.31 -29.66
C ALA A 28 -0.24 20.72 -29.01
N GLY A 29 -0.35 20.82 -27.68
CA GLY A 29 -0.26 22.11 -26.97
C GLY A 29 -1.48 23.02 -27.15
N ALA A 30 -2.66 22.45 -27.39
CA ALA A 30 -3.88 23.19 -27.64
C ALA A 30 -4.17 24.24 -26.55
N GLY A 31 -4.50 25.47 -26.97
CA GLY A 31 -4.81 26.57 -26.05
C GLY A 31 -3.61 27.12 -25.27
N GLY A 32 -2.39 26.93 -25.77
CA GLY A 32 -1.15 27.40 -25.11
C GLY A 32 -0.63 26.45 -24.02
N ALA A 33 -1.19 25.24 -23.96
CA ALA A 33 -0.74 24.18 -23.06
C ALA A 33 0.59 23.56 -23.52
N TYR A 34 1.23 22.79 -22.63
CA TYR A 34 2.37 21.96 -23.00
C TYR A 34 1.90 20.78 -23.87
N SER A 35 2.69 20.41 -24.87
CA SER A 35 2.39 19.27 -25.76
C SER A 35 2.79 17.91 -25.18
N THR A 36 3.65 17.90 -24.14
CA THR A 36 4.14 16.71 -23.44
C THR A 36 4.16 16.96 -21.94
N ILE A 37 4.10 15.88 -21.17
CA ILE A 37 4.19 15.93 -19.70
C ILE A 37 5.61 16.31 -19.28
N SER A 38 6.64 15.81 -19.99
CA SER A 38 8.05 16.14 -19.71
C SER A 38 8.37 17.63 -19.88
N ALA A 39 7.76 18.29 -20.88
CA ALA A 39 7.90 19.73 -21.04
C ALA A 39 7.27 20.49 -19.85
N ALA A 40 6.11 20.06 -19.37
CA ALA A 40 5.49 20.63 -18.18
C ALA A 40 6.34 20.39 -16.91
N ILE A 41 6.89 19.17 -16.72
CA ILE A 41 7.81 18.88 -15.60
C ILE A 41 9.03 19.79 -15.64
N THR A 42 9.59 20.03 -16.82
CA THR A 42 10.76 20.90 -17.01
C THR A 42 10.46 22.33 -16.57
N ALA A 43 9.30 22.87 -16.97
CA ALA A 43 8.87 24.22 -16.64
C ALA A 43 8.34 24.40 -15.21
N ALA A 44 7.88 23.32 -14.57
CA ALA A 44 7.32 23.35 -13.21
C ALA A 44 8.36 23.71 -12.13
N SER A 45 7.88 24.22 -11.00
CA SER A 45 8.59 24.40 -9.74
C SER A 45 8.03 23.45 -8.66
N ASP A 46 8.73 23.31 -7.53
CA ASP A 46 8.20 22.54 -6.40
C ASP A 46 6.86 23.13 -5.92
N GLY A 47 5.86 22.26 -5.75
CA GLY A 47 4.50 22.60 -5.33
C GLY A 47 3.50 22.70 -6.49
N ASP A 48 3.96 22.75 -7.74
CA ASP A 48 3.09 22.90 -8.92
C ASP A 48 2.21 21.67 -9.19
N ARG A 49 1.11 21.92 -9.90
CA ARG A 49 0.20 20.88 -10.41
C ARG A 49 0.31 20.79 -11.93
N ILE A 50 0.43 19.56 -12.43
CA ILE A 50 0.39 19.26 -13.86
C ILE A 50 -0.96 18.61 -14.16
N ILE A 51 -1.79 19.34 -14.91
CA ILE A 51 -3.16 18.93 -15.28
C ILE A 51 -3.13 18.37 -16.70
N ILE A 52 -3.41 17.08 -16.84
CA ILE A 52 -3.17 16.35 -18.09
C ILE A 52 -4.49 15.94 -18.72
N GLN A 53 -4.73 16.38 -19.94
CA GLN A 53 -5.89 15.95 -20.71
C GLN A 53 -5.70 14.51 -21.20
N PRO A 54 -6.60 13.57 -20.87
CA PRO A 54 -6.66 12.29 -21.58
C PRO A 54 -6.88 12.55 -23.08
N LYS A 55 -6.07 11.96 -23.95
CA LYS A 55 -6.22 12.19 -25.39
C LYS A 55 -7.57 11.62 -25.86
N ILE A 56 -8.34 12.43 -26.60
CA ILE A 56 -9.72 12.13 -27.02
C ILE A 56 -9.82 10.80 -27.79
N ASN A 57 -8.79 10.43 -28.55
CA ASN A 57 -8.72 9.19 -29.31
C ASN A 57 -8.23 7.98 -28.49
N GLY A 58 -8.09 8.11 -27.17
CA GLY A 58 -7.59 7.05 -26.28
C GLY A 58 -6.10 6.74 -26.45
N THR A 59 -5.34 7.57 -27.16
CA THR A 59 -3.90 7.33 -27.36
C THR A 59 -3.06 7.80 -26.16
N ALA A 60 -1.85 7.26 -26.05
CA ALA A 60 -0.92 7.61 -24.99
C ALA A 60 -0.12 8.88 -25.31
N TYR A 61 0.36 9.54 -24.25
CA TYR A 61 1.57 10.34 -24.30
C TYR A 61 2.76 9.38 -24.36
N VAL A 62 3.48 9.37 -25.49
CA VAL A 62 4.61 8.45 -25.72
C VAL A 62 5.88 9.16 -25.29
N GLU A 63 6.26 8.95 -24.03
CA GLU A 63 7.40 9.61 -23.38
C GLU A 63 7.81 8.86 -22.11
N ASN A 64 9.07 9.01 -21.69
CA ASN A 64 9.52 8.60 -20.37
C ASN A 64 9.48 9.82 -19.45
N LEU A 65 8.97 9.64 -18.23
CA LEU A 65 8.86 10.71 -17.25
C LEU A 65 9.97 10.60 -16.20
N THR A 66 10.66 11.70 -15.97
CA THR A 66 11.57 11.87 -14.83
C THR A 66 11.05 12.98 -13.95
N ILE A 67 10.55 12.61 -12.77
CA ILE A 67 9.95 13.50 -11.79
C ILE A 67 11.00 13.81 -10.74
N ASN A 68 11.56 15.01 -10.80
CA ASN A 68 12.65 15.47 -9.94
C ASN A 68 12.28 16.69 -9.08
N LYS A 69 10.98 16.93 -8.90
CA LYS A 69 10.38 18.03 -8.13
C LYS A 69 9.19 17.50 -7.34
N SER A 70 8.79 18.23 -6.31
CA SER A 70 7.54 17.98 -5.58
C SER A 70 6.37 18.43 -6.44
N LEU A 71 5.67 17.50 -7.09
CA LEU A 71 4.64 17.81 -8.09
C LEU A 71 3.38 16.98 -7.87
N THR A 72 2.25 17.55 -8.26
CA THR A 72 0.97 16.84 -8.30
C THR A 72 0.51 16.65 -9.74
N PHE A 73 0.22 15.43 -10.15
CA PHE A 73 -0.27 15.08 -11.48
C PHE A 73 -1.72 14.64 -11.39
N VAL A 74 -2.60 15.31 -12.14
CA VAL A 74 -4.03 15.01 -12.15
C VAL A 74 -4.57 14.97 -13.57
N SER A 75 -5.62 14.20 -13.79
CA SER A 75 -6.36 14.24 -15.05
C SER A 75 -7.19 15.53 -15.14
N GLU A 76 -7.19 16.15 -16.31
CA GLU A 76 -8.05 17.32 -16.60
C GLU A 76 -9.53 16.91 -16.63
N THR A 77 -9.83 15.70 -17.09
CA THR A 77 -11.19 15.19 -17.17
C THR A 77 -11.47 14.32 -15.97
N ALA A 78 -12.43 14.75 -15.16
CA ALA A 78 -12.90 13.97 -14.01
C ALA A 78 -13.13 12.52 -14.43
N TYR A 79 -12.61 11.62 -13.60
CA TYR A 79 -12.88 10.19 -13.70
C TYR A 79 -12.25 9.46 -14.90
N ASN A 80 -11.51 10.19 -15.74
CA ASN A 80 -10.80 9.61 -16.88
C ASN A 80 -9.31 9.56 -16.59
N LYS A 81 -8.67 8.47 -16.98
CA LYS A 81 -7.21 8.32 -16.82
C LYS A 81 -6.48 8.92 -18.02
N TYR A 82 -5.38 9.62 -17.77
CA TYR A 82 -4.42 9.93 -18.85
C TYR A 82 -3.47 8.76 -19.02
N ILE A 83 -3.09 8.49 -20.28
CA ILE A 83 -2.31 7.30 -20.63
C ILE A 83 -0.88 7.72 -20.93
N VAL A 84 0.10 7.08 -20.29
CA VAL A 84 1.53 7.24 -20.58
C VAL A 84 2.07 5.93 -21.12
N GLN A 85 2.73 6.01 -22.27
CA GLN A 85 3.49 4.93 -22.87
C GLN A 85 4.98 5.20 -22.67
N GLY A 86 5.54 4.61 -21.62
CA GLY A 86 6.94 4.79 -21.21
C GLY A 86 7.12 4.59 -19.71
N GLY A 87 8.38 4.66 -19.26
CA GLY A 87 8.75 4.54 -17.84
C GLY A 87 8.43 5.80 -17.04
N VAL A 88 8.08 5.62 -15.76
CA VAL A 88 7.93 6.73 -14.80
C VAL A 88 8.99 6.56 -13.71
N SER A 89 9.97 7.45 -13.71
CA SER A 89 11.02 7.52 -12.70
C SER A 89 10.77 8.70 -11.76
N ILE A 90 10.83 8.45 -10.45
CA ILE A 90 10.81 9.50 -9.42
C ILE A 90 12.21 9.58 -8.82
N ASP A 91 12.91 10.67 -9.09
CA ASP A 91 14.17 10.95 -8.43
C ASP A 91 13.87 11.25 -6.96
N LEU A 92 14.63 10.64 -6.05
CA LEU A 92 14.45 10.84 -4.62
C LEU A 92 15.19 12.08 -4.14
N ALA A 93 14.59 12.78 -3.18
CA ALA A 93 15.22 13.86 -2.41
C ALA A 93 14.51 14.03 -1.05
N ALA A 94 15.24 14.51 -0.05
CA ALA A 94 14.66 14.82 1.26
C ALA A 94 13.55 15.87 1.13
N GLY A 95 12.39 15.59 1.72
CA GLY A 95 11.23 16.47 1.73
C GLY A 95 10.40 16.45 0.43
N ARG A 96 10.81 15.71 -0.60
CA ARG A 96 10.08 15.67 -1.87
C ARG A 96 8.72 14.98 -1.70
N VAL A 97 7.67 15.59 -2.25
CA VAL A 97 6.32 15.01 -2.26
C VAL A 97 5.79 14.95 -3.69
N VAL A 98 5.54 13.74 -4.18
CA VAL A 98 4.98 13.48 -5.51
C VAL A 98 3.61 12.84 -5.36
N THR A 99 2.59 13.43 -5.96
CA THR A 99 1.23 12.86 -5.98
C THR A 99 0.82 12.62 -7.41
N ILE A 100 0.41 11.39 -7.74
CA ILE A 100 -0.04 11.00 -9.07
C ILE A 100 -1.42 10.39 -8.92
N SER A 101 -2.41 11.00 -9.57
CA SER A 101 -3.76 10.44 -9.65
C SER A 101 -4.15 10.11 -11.09
N ASN A 102 -5.01 9.10 -11.26
CA ASN A 102 -5.63 8.76 -12.54
C ASN A 102 -4.62 8.51 -13.68
N LEU A 103 -3.43 8.01 -13.38
CA LEU A 103 -2.46 7.60 -14.40
C LEU A 103 -2.79 6.19 -14.90
N ASN A 104 -2.69 5.96 -16.20
CA ASN A 104 -2.63 4.64 -16.81
C ASN A 104 -1.29 4.46 -17.53
N THR A 105 -0.43 3.55 -17.07
CA THR A 105 0.83 3.22 -17.76
C THR A 105 0.66 2.00 -18.66
N ILE A 106 1.11 2.10 -19.91
CA ILE A 106 1.14 0.99 -20.87
C ILE A 106 2.54 0.83 -21.49
N ASN A 107 2.86 -0.37 -21.97
CA ASN A 107 4.12 -0.70 -22.69
C ASN A 107 5.39 -0.10 -22.03
N SER A 108 5.47 -0.18 -20.70
CA SER A 108 6.63 0.25 -19.90
C SER A 108 7.43 -0.97 -19.46
N ILE A 109 8.76 -0.92 -19.65
CA ILE A 109 9.65 -2.02 -19.23
C ILE A 109 9.72 -2.12 -17.70
N ASN A 110 9.70 -1.00 -16.99
CA ASN A 110 9.91 -0.96 -15.53
C ASN A 110 8.72 -0.41 -14.73
N GLY A 111 7.62 -0.02 -15.39
CA GLY A 111 6.48 0.63 -14.74
C GLY A 111 6.87 1.95 -14.06
N LEU A 112 6.47 2.12 -12.79
CA LEU A 112 6.84 3.24 -11.94
C LEU A 112 7.93 2.80 -10.95
N LEU A 113 9.03 3.54 -10.89
CA LEU A 113 10.18 3.24 -10.02
C LEU A 113 10.82 4.48 -9.41
N THR A 114 11.57 4.28 -8.33
CA THR A 114 12.38 5.33 -7.70
C THR A 114 13.85 5.27 -8.13
N THR A 115 14.45 6.43 -8.35
CA THR A 115 15.85 6.61 -8.73
C THR A 115 16.59 7.50 -7.72
N GLY A 116 17.91 7.34 -7.60
CA GLY A 116 18.72 8.11 -6.65
C GLY A 116 18.45 7.74 -5.18
N ALA A 117 18.69 8.68 -4.26
CA ALA A 117 18.54 8.49 -2.82
C ALA A 117 18.01 9.76 -2.12
N ALA A 118 17.18 9.59 -1.09
CA ALA A 118 16.79 10.67 -0.20
C ALA A 118 17.76 10.74 1.00
N VAL A 119 18.65 11.73 1.03
CA VAL A 119 19.65 11.93 2.09
C VAL A 119 19.18 13.00 3.07
N GLY A 120 19.17 12.69 4.37
CA GLY A 120 18.79 13.66 5.42
C GLY A 120 17.28 13.90 5.55
N GLY A 121 16.45 13.06 4.92
CA GLY A 121 15.00 13.13 5.00
C GLY A 121 14.35 12.02 4.16
N ARG A 122 13.05 12.13 3.90
CA ARG A 122 12.29 11.16 3.11
C ARG A 122 11.68 11.77 1.86
N THR A 123 11.42 10.94 0.85
CA THR A 123 10.50 11.27 -0.25
C THR A 123 9.15 10.59 0.02
N THR A 124 8.06 11.31 -0.18
CA THR A 124 6.69 10.80 -0.12
C THR A 124 6.11 10.71 -1.53
N ILE A 125 5.57 9.54 -1.87
CA ILE A 125 4.93 9.23 -3.16
C ILE A 125 3.49 8.82 -2.87
N ASN A 126 2.52 9.47 -3.49
CA ASN A 126 1.11 9.14 -3.37
C ASN A 126 0.58 8.70 -4.74
N LEU A 127 0.06 7.47 -4.83
CA LEU A 127 -0.51 6.88 -6.03
C LEU A 127 -2.00 6.64 -5.80
N LEU A 128 -2.85 7.34 -6.56
CA LEU A 128 -4.30 7.37 -6.32
C LEU A 128 -5.06 7.01 -7.59
N ASN A 129 -5.88 5.96 -7.55
CA ASN A 129 -6.70 5.54 -8.70
C ASN A 129 -5.88 5.36 -10.00
N CYS A 130 -4.71 4.75 -9.91
CA CYS A 130 -3.84 4.51 -11.07
C CYS A 130 -3.98 3.08 -11.61
N ASP A 131 -3.85 2.92 -12.92
CA ASP A 131 -3.65 1.63 -13.58
C ASP A 131 -2.18 1.52 -13.96
N LEU A 132 -1.43 0.68 -13.25
CA LEU A 132 0.02 0.63 -13.35
C LEU A 132 0.48 -0.76 -13.83
N ILE A 133 1.60 -0.81 -14.55
CA ILE A 133 2.24 -2.08 -14.91
C ILE A 133 2.89 -2.68 -13.67
N SER A 134 3.73 -1.91 -12.98
CA SER A 134 4.41 -2.29 -11.73
C SER A 134 4.72 -1.04 -10.92
N VAL A 135 4.94 -1.23 -9.62
CA VAL A 135 5.44 -0.20 -8.71
C VAL A 135 6.64 -0.76 -7.96
N THR A 136 7.79 -0.08 -8.06
CA THR A 136 9.03 -0.47 -7.37
C THR A 136 9.64 0.76 -6.69
N THR A 137 9.14 1.06 -5.49
CA THR A 137 9.56 2.20 -4.66
C THR A 137 10.27 1.69 -3.39
N THR A 138 11.20 0.76 -3.59
CA THR A 138 11.83 -0.06 -2.53
C THR A 138 13.08 0.57 -1.92
N THR A 139 13.53 1.72 -2.44
CA THR A 139 14.69 2.44 -1.91
C THR A 139 14.40 2.94 -0.49
N ALA A 140 15.42 2.89 0.39
CA ALA A 140 15.31 3.40 1.75
C ALA A 140 14.89 4.88 1.78
N ASN A 141 14.32 5.31 2.91
CA ASN A 141 13.83 6.68 3.12
C ASN A 141 12.72 7.10 2.14
N THR A 142 11.96 6.14 1.62
CA THR A 142 10.80 6.38 0.76
C THR A 142 9.53 6.04 1.51
N THR A 143 8.49 6.86 1.38
CA THR A 143 7.14 6.55 1.83
C THR A 143 6.24 6.50 0.61
N THR A 144 5.61 5.37 0.34
CA THR A 144 4.68 5.20 -0.78
C THR A 144 3.30 4.90 -0.25
N ASN A 145 2.37 5.81 -0.47
CA ASN A 145 0.96 5.62 -0.17
C ASN A 145 0.23 5.25 -1.47
N THR A 146 -0.45 4.12 -1.50
CA THR A 146 -1.16 3.64 -2.69
C THR A 146 -2.61 3.37 -2.35
N SER A 147 -3.52 3.97 -3.10
CA SER A 147 -4.95 3.78 -2.86
C SER A 147 -5.73 3.61 -4.15
N GLY A 148 -6.58 2.58 -4.21
CA GLY A 148 -7.49 2.37 -5.33
C GLY A 148 -6.84 1.98 -6.64
N CYS A 149 -5.57 1.58 -6.63
CA CYS A 149 -4.80 1.31 -7.84
C CYS A 149 -4.99 -0.13 -8.33
N LYS A 150 -4.94 -0.31 -9.65
CA LYS A 150 -4.82 -1.63 -10.30
C LYS A 150 -3.40 -1.77 -10.84
N VAL A 151 -2.63 -2.68 -10.27
CA VAL A 151 -1.24 -2.97 -10.68
C VAL A 151 -1.21 -4.35 -11.33
N SER A 152 -0.82 -4.43 -12.59
CA SER A 152 -0.83 -5.72 -13.31
C SER A 152 0.28 -6.66 -12.82
N GLY A 153 1.41 -6.09 -12.44
CA GLY A 153 2.59 -6.75 -11.88
C GLY A 153 2.72 -6.51 -10.37
N PRO A 154 3.95 -6.50 -9.84
CA PRO A 154 4.18 -6.35 -8.41
C PRO A 154 4.02 -4.89 -7.95
N LEU A 155 3.51 -4.72 -6.73
CA LEU A 155 3.47 -3.46 -5.99
C LEU A 155 4.42 -3.59 -4.79
N GLN A 156 5.61 -3.02 -4.91
CA GLN A 156 6.69 -3.12 -3.94
C GLN A 156 7.09 -1.74 -3.45
N PHE A 157 7.14 -1.57 -2.14
CA PHE A 157 7.43 -0.28 -1.51
C PHE A 157 8.18 -0.48 -0.19
N SER A 158 9.06 0.45 0.19
CA SER A 158 9.86 0.31 1.42
C SER A 158 9.09 0.61 2.71
N HIS A 159 8.16 1.58 2.67
CA HIS A 159 7.30 1.99 3.78
C HIS A 159 6.08 2.74 3.24
N GLY A 160 4.96 2.75 3.96
CA GLY A 160 3.77 3.57 3.65
C GLY A 160 2.46 2.82 3.86
N ILE A 161 1.37 3.40 3.33
CA ILE A 161 0.00 2.89 3.46
C ILE A 161 -0.51 2.39 2.10
N CYS A 162 -0.90 1.12 2.04
CA CYS A 162 -1.41 0.46 0.84
C CYS A 162 -2.87 0.04 1.09
N THR A 163 -3.84 0.75 0.51
CA THR A 163 -5.28 0.47 0.69
C THR A 163 -6.04 0.25 -0.61
N ALA A 164 -7.00 -0.67 -0.61
CA ALA A 164 -7.93 -0.83 -1.73
C ALA A 164 -7.24 -1.02 -3.11
N ASN A 165 -6.09 -1.67 -3.15
CA ASN A 165 -5.38 -1.94 -4.41
C ASN A 165 -5.67 -3.35 -4.90
N LYS A 166 -5.56 -3.56 -6.22
CA LYS A 166 -5.48 -4.89 -6.82
C LYS A 166 -4.10 -5.05 -7.44
N ALA A 167 -3.33 -6.06 -7.03
CA ALA A 167 -2.00 -6.34 -7.56
C ALA A 167 -1.74 -7.84 -7.73
N SER A 168 -0.71 -8.21 -8.49
CA SER A 168 -0.27 -9.62 -8.55
C SER A 168 0.45 -10.05 -7.25
N PHE A 169 1.26 -9.15 -6.71
CA PHE A 169 1.97 -9.28 -5.45
C PHE A 169 2.02 -7.92 -4.77
N ILE A 170 1.87 -7.90 -3.45
CA ILE A 170 2.04 -6.71 -2.61
C ILE A 170 3.17 -7.00 -1.63
N THR A 171 4.22 -6.19 -1.62
CA THR A 171 5.37 -6.44 -0.75
C THR A 171 5.91 -5.16 -0.14
N VAL A 172 5.97 -5.14 1.20
CA VAL A 172 6.79 -4.17 1.93
C VAL A 172 8.24 -4.65 1.83
N TYR A 173 9.07 -3.95 1.06
CA TYR A 173 10.37 -4.43 0.62
C TYR A 173 11.44 -3.35 0.65
N SER A 174 12.50 -3.60 1.42
CA SER A 174 13.80 -2.94 1.29
C SER A 174 14.85 -3.77 2.01
N PHE A 175 16.07 -3.78 1.47
CA PHE A 175 17.26 -4.29 2.14
C PHE A 175 18.24 -3.18 2.52
N GLN A 176 17.91 -1.93 2.19
CA GLN A 176 18.73 -0.78 2.45
C GLN A 176 18.43 -0.20 3.83
N THR A 177 19.48 0.20 4.55
CA THR A 177 19.35 0.85 5.85
C THR A 177 18.58 2.16 5.73
N GLU A 178 17.54 2.31 6.53
CA GLU A 178 16.82 3.55 6.70
C GLU A 178 17.65 4.52 7.56
N THR A 179 17.97 5.71 7.04
CA THR A 179 18.72 6.75 7.76
C THR A 179 17.85 7.92 8.20
N SER A 180 16.59 7.95 7.75
CA SER A 180 15.60 8.97 8.11
C SER A 180 14.25 8.31 8.36
N MET A 181 14.16 7.53 9.45
CA MET A 181 13.00 6.71 9.81
C MET A 181 11.66 7.46 9.75
N ALA A 182 10.63 6.82 9.20
CA ALA A 182 9.26 7.27 9.42
C ALA A 182 8.82 7.01 10.86
N THR A 183 7.87 7.80 11.36
CA THR A 183 7.26 7.62 12.68
C THR A 183 6.08 6.66 12.67
N SER A 184 5.60 6.29 11.49
CA SER A 184 4.49 5.36 11.25
C SER A 184 4.97 3.94 10.94
N ASP A 185 4.02 3.01 10.99
CA ASP A 185 4.20 1.62 10.56
C ASP A 185 3.96 1.49 9.04
N ALA A 186 4.30 0.32 8.49
CA ALA A 186 3.89 -0.06 7.14
C ALA A 186 2.52 -0.78 7.20
N GLU A 187 1.52 -0.26 6.48
CA GLU A 187 0.14 -0.71 6.62
C GLU A 187 -0.44 -1.16 5.27
N VAL A 188 -1.01 -2.37 5.22
CA VAL A 188 -1.57 -2.97 4.00
C VAL A 188 -2.99 -3.43 4.31
N TYR A 189 -3.99 -2.62 3.95
CA TYR A 189 -5.39 -2.86 4.32
C TYR A 189 -6.33 -3.01 3.13
N GLY A 190 -7.24 -4.00 3.18
CA GLY A 190 -8.33 -4.06 2.21
C GLY A 190 -7.87 -4.28 0.77
N ASN A 191 -6.73 -4.93 0.53
CA ASN A 191 -6.21 -5.14 -0.83
C ASN A 191 -6.60 -6.50 -1.39
N ILE A 192 -6.64 -6.60 -2.72
CA ILE A 192 -6.67 -7.84 -3.47
C ILE A 192 -5.24 -8.13 -3.97
N SER A 193 -4.69 -9.28 -3.61
CA SER A 193 -3.49 -9.83 -4.22
C SER A 193 -3.82 -11.16 -4.88
N THR A 194 -3.46 -11.35 -6.17
CA THR A 194 -3.57 -12.66 -6.82
C THR A 194 -2.37 -13.56 -6.52
N GLY A 195 -1.57 -13.20 -5.53
CA GLY A 195 -0.39 -13.92 -5.08
C GLY A 195 -0.14 -13.60 -3.61
N ALA A 196 1.13 -13.37 -3.27
CA ALA A 196 1.51 -13.10 -1.87
C ALA A 196 1.25 -11.65 -1.45
N ILE A 197 0.96 -11.48 -0.16
CA ILE A 197 1.24 -10.24 0.58
C ILE A 197 2.42 -10.53 1.49
N ALA A 198 3.45 -9.71 1.45
CA ALA A 198 4.72 -10.05 2.09
C ALA A 198 5.41 -8.86 2.77
N ASN A 199 6.17 -9.16 3.83
CA ASN A 199 7.11 -8.22 4.43
C ASN A 199 8.53 -8.78 4.31
N SER A 200 9.42 -8.05 3.64
CA SER A 200 10.87 -8.32 3.59
C SER A 200 11.70 -7.17 4.16
N GLN A 201 11.03 -6.17 4.75
CA GLN A 201 11.61 -4.95 5.30
C GLN A 201 11.84 -5.10 6.82
N PRO A 202 13.09 -4.99 7.33
CA PRO A 202 13.38 -5.17 8.75
C PRO A 202 13.36 -3.89 9.60
N TYR A 203 12.97 -2.72 9.07
CA TYR A 203 13.05 -1.45 9.83
C TYR A 203 11.72 -0.94 10.39
N TYR A 204 10.58 -1.45 9.91
CA TYR A 204 9.24 -1.01 10.33
C TYR A 204 8.44 -2.17 10.90
N THR A 205 7.55 -1.85 11.83
CA THR A 205 6.44 -2.76 12.16
C THR A 205 5.51 -2.80 10.96
N PHE A 206 4.89 -3.94 10.69
CA PHE A 206 3.88 -4.07 9.65
C PHE A 206 2.52 -4.50 10.21
N LYS A 207 1.46 -4.04 9.53
CA LYS A 207 0.07 -4.44 9.78
C LYS A 207 -0.60 -4.81 8.46
N PHE A 208 -1.00 -6.07 8.34
CA PHE A 208 -1.70 -6.60 7.18
C PHE A 208 -3.12 -6.98 7.59
N HIS A 209 -4.08 -6.11 7.28
CA HIS A 209 -5.47 -6.27 7.72
C HIS A 209 -6.43 -6.39 6.55
N ASN A 210 -7.46 -7.22 6.69
CA ASN A 210 -8.61 -7.19 5.79
C ASN A 210 -8.28 -7.39 4.31
N ASN A 211 -7.19 -8.08 3.98
CA ASN A 211 -6.81 -8.35 2.60
C ASN A 211 -7.40 -9.67 2.12
N PHE A 212 -7.57 -9.79 0.79
CA PHE A 212 -7.84 -11.03 0.09
C PHE A 212 -6.58 -11.43 -0.70
N CYS A 213 -5.93 -12.54 -0.36
CA CYS A 213 -4.70 -12.98 -1.01
C CYS A 213 -4.56 -14.51 -1.08
N GLU A 214 -3.48 -15.01 -1.69
CA GLU A 214 -3.20 -16.46 -1.72
C GLU A 214 -2.27 -16.92 -0.59
N THR A 215 -1.45 -16.03 -0.05
CA THR A 215 -0.48 -16.36 1.00
C THR A 215 0.11 -15.12 1.67
N PHE A 216 0.64 -15.29 2.87
CA PHE A 216 1.48 -14.32 3.56
C PHE A 216 2.91 -14.83 3.73
N LEU A 217 3.89 -13.99 3.35
CA LEU A 217 5.31 -14.31 3.48
C LEU A 217 6.03 -13.27 4.35
N ILE A 218 6.57 -13.71 5.49
CA ILE A 218 7.35 -12.88 6.39
C ILE A 218 8.82 -13.26 6.27
N ARG A 219 9.56 -12.37 5.62
CA ARG A 219 10.98 -12.48 5.28
C ARG A 219 11.85 -11.42 5.97
N GLY A 220 11.23 -10.43 6.58
CA GLY A 220 11.89 -9.43 7.42
C GLY A 220 11.06 -9.14 8.66
N ILE A 221 11.73 -8.80 9.76
CA ILE A 221 11.09 -8.35 10.99
C ILE A 221 11.96 -7.29 11.67
N LYS A 222 11.32 -6.29 12.27
CA LYS A 222 12.03 -5.27 13.07
C LYS A 222 12.28 -5.75 14.48
N THR A 223 13.48 -5.54 14.99
CA THR A 223 13.81 -5.86 16.39
C THR A 223 12.87 -5.14 17.37
N GLY A 224 12.25 -5.89 18.28
CA GLY A 224 11.29 -5.40 19.27
C GLY A 224 9.92 -5.01 18.72
N SER A 225 9.61 -5.33 17.45
CA SER A 225 8.31 -4.98 16.85
C SER A 225 7.16 -5.89 17.30
N SER A 226 5.94 -5.38 17.14
CA SER A 226 4.68 -6.13 17.31
C SER A 226 3.88 -6.05 16.02
N ASN A 227 4.01 -7.06 15.18
CA ASN A 227 3.45 -7.09 13.83
C ASN A 227 2.11 -7.84 13.79
N GLU A 228 1.28 -7.53 12.80
CA GLU A 228 -0.10 -8.01 12.74
C GLU A 228 -0.48 -8.54 11.35
N ILE A 229 -1.12 -9.71 11.32
CA ILE A 229 -1.84 -10.28 10.18
C ILE A 229 -3.24 -10.66 10.67
N ILE A 230 -4.18 -9.72 10.56
CA ILE A 230 -5.51 -9.81 11.21
C ILE A 230 -6.64 -9.69 10.20
N ASN A 231 -7.69 -10.49 10.37
CA ASN A 231 -8.91 -10.41 9.55
C ASN A 231 -8.62 -10.55 8.05
N ASN A 232 -7.66 -11.37 7.62
CA ASN A 232 -7.43 -11.57 6.18
C ASN A 232 -8.15 -12.82 5.69
N THR A 233 -8.52 -12.80 4.42
CA THR A 233 -8.98 -13.99 3.70
C THR A 233 -7.87 -14.51 2.81
N VAL A 234 -7.50 -15.76 3.06
CA VAL A 234 -6.49 -16.46 2.26
C VAL A 234 -7.18 -17.55 1.47
N TYR A 235 -7.23 -17.40 0.16
CA TYR A 235 -7.82 -18.42 -0.71
C TYR A 235 -6.85 -18.80 -1.82
N ARG A 236 -6.39 -20.05 -1.79
CA ARG A 236 -5.46 -20.61 -2.76
C ARG A 236 -6.06 -21.83 -3.45
N PRO A 237 -6.80 -21.65 -4.56
CA PRO A 237 -7.57 -22.73 -5.21
C PRO A 237 -6.71 -23.74 -5.96
N ALA A 238 -5.40 -23.52 -6.08
CA ALA A 238 -4.47 -24.42 -6.75
C ALA A 238 -3.28 -24.76 -5.83
N ALA A 239 -2.72 -25.95 -6.00
CA ALA A 239 -1.53 -26.38 -5.27
C ALA A 239 -0.34 -25.45 -5.57
N ALA A 240 0.38 -25.01 -4.53
CA ALA A 240 1.60 -24.23 -4.68
C ALA A 240 2.84 -25.13 -4.54
N ASN A 241 3.78 -25.01 -5.47
CA ASN A 241 5.02 -25.78 -5.47
C ASN A 241 6.19 -25.08 -4.75
N PHE A 242 6.01 -23.84 -4.28
CA PHE A 242 7.13 -23.02 -3.80
C PHE A 242 7.11 -22.70 -2.31
N TYR A 243 5.96 -22.81 -1.63
CA TYR A 243 5.83 -22.39 -0.23
C TYR A 243 5.20 -23.49 0.62
N PRO A 244 5.81 -23.84 1.76
CA PRO A 244 5.38 -24.97 2.56
C PRO A 244 4.14 -24.65 3.42
N ALA A 245 3.78 -23.38 3.61
CA ALA A 245 2.59 -22.96 4.35
C ALA A 245 1.91 -21.74 3.70
N VAL A 246 0.64 -21.48 4.05
CA VAL A 246 -0.09 -20.28 3.60
C VAL A 246 0.27 -19.04 4.40
N PHE A 247 0.66 -19.19 5.66
CA PHE A 247 1.41 -18.19 6.43
C PHE A 247 2.80 -18.73 6.68
N TYR A 248 3.80 -18.09 6.07
CA TYR A 248 5.17 -18.55 6.15
C TYR A 248 6.09 -17.50 6.76
N VAL A 249 6.80 -17.87 7.82
CA VAL A 249 7.85 -17.07 8.44
C VAL A 249 9.19 -17.75 8.18
N GLY A 250 10.02 -17.09 7.38
CA GLY A 250 11.38 -17.54 7.07
C GLY A 250 12.23 -16.34 6.71
N LEU A 251 12.95 -15.79 7.69
CA LEU A 251 13.68 -14.53 7.56
C LEU A 251 14.83 -14.64 6.55
N TYR A 252 15.08 -13.56 5.80
CA TYR A 252 16.29 -13.40 4.99
C TYR A 252 17.51 -13.05 5.84
N ASP A 253 18.70 -13.22 5.26
CA ASP A 253 20.01 -13.01 5.91
C ASP A 253 20.12 -11.67 6.65
N ASN A 254 19.58 -10.60 6.07
CA ASN A 254 19.61 -9.25 6.65
C ASN A 254 18.63 -9.05 7.84
N SER A 255 17.87 -10.08 8.20
CA SER A 255 16.91 -10.08 9.31
C SER A 255 17.06 -11.29 10.24
N LEU A 256 17.99 -12.22 9.99
CA LEU A 256 18.13 -13.47 10.78
C LEU A 256 18.35 -13.23 12.27
N THR A 257 19.00 -12.14 12.66
CA THR A 257 19.24 -11.83 14.09
C THR A 257 18.12 -11.03 14.74
N ASN A 258 17.15 -10.55 13.97
CA ASN A 258 16.12 -9.66 14.49
C ASN A 258 15.07 -10.47 15.26
N THR A 259 14.69 -9.95 16.43
CA THR A 259 13.67 -10.55 17.28
C THR A 259 12.38 -9.72 17.24
N GLY A 260 11.22 -10.35 17.10
CA GLY A 260 9.97 -9.61 17.09
C GLY A 260 8.76 -10.50 17.31
N ASN A 261 7.62 -9.87 17.58
CA ASN A 261 6.36 -10.55 17.77
C ASN A 261 5.53 -10.47 16.48
N LEU A 262 4.80 -11.54 16.19
CA LEU A 262 3.86 -11.61 15.08
C LEU A 262 2.53 -12.21 15.55
N THR A 263 1.47 -11.43 15.47
CA THR A 263 0.10 -11.87 15.72
C THR A 263 -0.55 -12.27 14.41
N ILE A 264 -1.02 -13.52 14.31
CA ILE A 264 -1.83 -14.03 13.19
C ILE A 264 -3.20 -14.37 13.74
N MET A 265 -4.21 -13.54 13.47
CA MET A 265 -5.49 -13.67 14.17
C MET A 265 -6.70 -13.42 13.27
N ASN A 266 -7.81 -14.12 13.56
CA ASN A 266 -9.10 -13.93 12.87
C ASN A 266 -9.04 -14.10 11.34
N ASN A 267 -8.09 -14.85 10.80
CA ASN A 267 -8.01 -15.07 9.37
C ASN A 267 -8.95 -16.21 8.93
N ALA A 268 -9.59 -16.07 7.77
CA ALA A 268 -10.40 -17.12 7.14
C ALA A 268 -9.66 -17.71 5.93
N VAL A 269 -9.42 -19.02 5.95
CA VAL A 269 -8.39 -19.61 5.08
C VAL A 269 -8.86 -20.91 4.43
N SER A 270 -8.58 -21.03 3.13
CA SER A 270 -8.74 -22.28 2.37
C SER A 270 -7.64 -22.39 1.33
N PHE A 271 -7.01 -23.56 1.24
CA PHE A 271 -5.98 -23.79 0.25
C PHE A 271 -5.97 -25.24 -0.22
N VAL A 272 -5.57 -25.45 -1.47
CA VAL A 272 -5.21 -26.78 -1.97
C VAL A 272 -3.79 -27.08 -1.47
N PRO A 273 -3.58 -28.19 -0.73
CA PRO A 273 -2.25 -28.61 -0.30
C PRO A 273 -1.33 -28.81 -1.50
N GLY A 274 -0.11 -28.28 -1.40
CA GLY A 274 0.97 -28.51 -2.37
C GLY A 274 2.00 -29.46 -1.78
N GLN A 275 3.22 -28.96 -1.55
CA GLN A 275 4.28 -29.71 -0.87
C GLN A 275 3.95 -30.04 0.59
N SER A 276 3.06 -29.28 1.22
CA SER A 276 2.72 -29.40 2.63
C SER A 276 1.27 -28.96 2.86
N ASN A 277 0.68 -29.49 3.93
CA ASN A 277 -0.65 -29.14 4.43
C ASN A 277 -0.59 -28.19 5.64
N VAL A 278 0.58 -27.63 5.94
CA VAL A 278 0.79 -26.71 7.06
C VAL A 278 0.07 -25.38 6.81
N CYS A 279 -0.70 -24.95 7.79
CA CYS A 279 -1.39 -23.67 7.79
C CYS A 279 -0.43 -22.52 8.09
N ILE A 280 0.30 -22.64 9.21
CA ILE A 280 1.25 -21.64 9.68
C ILE A 280 2.57 -22.34 9.98
N GLN A 281 3.64 -21.85 9.35
CA GLN A 281 4.98 -22.36 9.58
C GLN A 281 5.91 -21.24 10.02
N ASN A 282 6.57 -21.45 11.16
CA ASN A 282 7.61 -20.59 11.67
C ASN A 282 8.97 -21.31 11.65
N ASP A 283 9.77 -21.06 10.63
CA ASP A 283 11.11 -21.64 10.49
C ASP A 283 12.18 -20.83 11.25
N HIS A 284 11.77 -19.95 12.15
CA HIS A 284 12.70 -19.01 12.79
C HIS A 284 12.42 -18.79 14.29
N ASN A 285 13.41 -19.07 15.13
CA ASN A 285 13.27 -18.97 16.60
C ASN A 285 13.19 -17.53 17.12
N ASN A 286 13.64 -16.55 16.34
CA ASN A 286 13.63 -15.13 16.76
C ASN A 286 12.26 -14.45 16.54
N VAL A 287 11.33 -15.08 15.83
CA VAL A 287 9.97 -14.56 15.66
C VAL A 287 9.05 -15.28 16.62
N ASN A 288 8.50 -14.55 17.59
CA ASN A 288 7.48 -15.08 18.49
C ASN A 288 6.11 -14.95 17.81
N VAL A 289 5.61 -16.07 17.27
CA VAL A 289 4.32 -16.11 16.60
C VAL A 289 3.22 -16.47 17.59
N THR A 290 2.16 -15.64 17.64
CA THR A 290 0.91 -15.96 18.33
C THR A 290 -0.20 -16.11 17.29
N ALA A 291 -0.78 -17.31 17.18
CA ALA A 291 -1.87 -17.60 16.27
C ALA A 291 -3.18 -17.87 17.03
N SER A 292 -4.20 -17.05 16.84
CA SER A 292 -5.47 -17.26 17.53
C SER A 292 -6.71 -16.94 16.71
N TYR A 293 -7.83 -17.60 17.00
CA TYR A 293 -9.12 -17.35 16.33
C TYR A 293 -9.08 -17.43 14.80
N ASN A 294 -8.11 -18.13 14.22
CA ASN A 294 -8.07 -18.37 12.78
C ASN A 294 -8.99 -19.54 12.43
N VAL A 295 -9.62 -19.46 11.27
CA VAL A 295 -10.61 -20.42 10.79
C VAL A 295 -10.15 -20.98 9.44
N PHE A 296 -9.95 -22.29 9.39
CA PHE A 296 -9.44 -22.99 8.20
C PHE A 296 -10.46 -24.01 7.68
N ALA A 297 -10.69 -24.02 6.37
CA ALA A 297 -11.44 -25.09 5.70
C ALA A 297 -10.63 -26.40 5.68
N ASN A 298 -9.30 -26.28 5.71
CA ASN A 298 -8.37 -27.40 5.88
C ASN A 298 -8.23 -27.76 7.37
N PRO A 299 -7.75 -28.98 7.71
CA PRO A 299 -7.29 -29.28 9.06
C PRO A 299 -6.26 -28.25 9.51
N PHE A 300 -6.40 -27.75 10.75
CA PHE A 300 -5.48 -26.75 11.27
C PHE A 300 -4.17 -27.42 11.72
N VAL A 301 -3.10 -27.18 10.97
CA VAL A 301 -1.77 -27.77 11.21
C VAL A 301 -0.73 -26.65 11.30
N THR A 302 0.13 -26.72 12.29
CA THR A 302 1.21 -25.76 12.49
C THR A 302 2.57 -26.42 12.59
N GLN A 303 3.62 -25.69 12.26
CA GLN A 303 5.00 -26.14 12.34
C GLN A 303 5.90 -25.02 12.88
N GLY A 304 6.86 -25.39 13.73
CA GLY A 304 7.79 -24.45 14.34
C GLY A 304 7.31 -23.88 15.68
N ASN A 305 8.08 -22.95 16.24
CA ASN A 305 7.80 -22.38 17.56
C ASN A 305 6.68 -21.33 17.48
N MET A 306 5.55 -21.59 18.13
CA MET A 306 4.43 -20.63 18.19
C MET A 306 3.47 -20.92 19.35
N THR A 307 2.82 -19.87 19.84
CA THR A 307 1.69 -19.96 20.78
C THR A 307 0.39 -19.98 20.00
N GLN A 308 -0.52 -20.90 20.32
CA GLN A 308 -1.76 -21.08 19.57
C GLN A 308 -2.96 -21.31 20.49
N SER A 309 -4.10 -20.67 20.18
CA SER A 309 -5.35 -20.81 20.94
C SER A 309 -6.58 -20.52 20.07
N ASN A 310 -7.69 -21.21 20.33
CA ASN A 310 -8.98 -20.95 19.66
C ASN A 310 -8.95 -20.96 18.12
N ASN A 311 -8.01 -21.68 17.50
CA ASN A 311 -8.00 -21.88 16.04
C ASN A 311 -8.90 -23.07 15.68
N SER A 312 -9.61 -22.96 14.56
CA SER A 312 -10.51 -24.00 14.03
C SER A 312 -10.01 -24.50 12.67
N GLY A 313 -10.11 -25.80 12.45
CA GLY A 313 -9.81 -26.44 11.16
C GLY A 313 -10.95 -27.34 10.71
N SER A 314 -10.93 -27.73 9.43
CA SER A 314 -11.96 -28.56 8.80
C SER A 314 -13.37 -27.97 8.87
N VAL A 315 -13.50 -26.65 8.90
CA VAL A 315 -14.80 -25.98 8.94
C VAL A 315 -15.39 -25.82 7.54
N ASN A 316 -16.72 -25.64 7.45
CA ASN A 316 -17.38 -25.38 6.17
C ASN A 316 -17.38 -23.87 5.86
N MET A 317 -16.67 -23.48 4.81
CA MET A 317 -16.61 -22.11 4.30
C MET A 317 -16.62 -22.15 2.76
N ASN A 318 -17.28 -21.18 2.14
CA ASN A 318 -17.31 -21.00 0.69
C ASN A 318 -16.54 -19.74 0.31
N PHE A 319 -15.60 -19.86 -0.63
CA PHE A 319 -14.74 -18.77 -1.09
C PHE A 319 -14.98 -18.50 -2.57
N ASP A 320 -14.98 -17.23 -2.96
CA ASP A 320 -15.10 -16.80 -4.35
C ASP A 320 -13.94 -15.84 -4.68
N ASN A 321 -13.08 -16.21 -5.63
CA ASN A 321 -11.93 -15.41 -6.07
C ASN A 321 -12.25 -14.41 -7.19
N THR A 322 -13.48 -14.41 -7.69
CA THR A 322 -13.99 -13.46 -8.68
C THR A 322 -14.74 -12.34 -7.98
N ALA A 323 -15.65 -12.69 -7.07
CA ALA A 323 -16.37 -11.73 -6.23
C ALA A 323 -15.55 -11.26 -5.02
N TYR A 324 -14.48 -11.97 -4.67
CA TYR A 324 -13.66 -11.74 -3.47
C TYR A 324 -14.51 -11.82 -2.20
N THR A 325 -15.18 -12.94 -2.00
CA THR A 325 -16.05 -13.15 -0.83
C THR A 325 -15.72 -14.43 -0.09
N VAL A 326 -16.13 -14.47 1.19
CA VAL A 326 -16.10 -15.66 2.04
C VAL A 326 -17.40 -15.74 2.84
N THR A 327 -18.02 -16.91 2.88
CA THR A 327 -19.25 -17.17 3.65
C THR A 327 -19.18 -18.52 4.38
N GLY A 328 -20.04 -18.71 5.39
CA GLY A 328 -20.13 -19.96 6.16
C GLY A 328 -19.68 -19.77 7.61
N MET A 329 -18.89 -20.72 8.11
CA MET A 329 -18.44 -20.73 9.52
C MET A 329 -17.42 -19.64 9.89
N ASN A 330 -17.07 -18.75 8.96
CA ASN A 330 -16.26 -17.57 9.25
C ASN A 330 -17.05 -16.48 9.99
N ALA A 331 -18.38 -16.45 9.84
CA ALA A 331 -19.23 -15.44 10.45
C ALA A 331 -19.20 -15.54 11.99
N ASN A 332 -19.00 -14.41 12.67
CA ASN A 332 -18.89 -14.27 14.13
C ASN A 332 -17.89 -15.26 14.77
N ALA A 333 -16.86 -15.68 14.04
CA ALA A 333 -15.92 -16.71 14.49
C ALA A 333 -14.60 -16.13 15.05
N GLY A 334 -14.33 -14.84 14.84
CA GLY A 334 -13.13 -14.16 15.33
C GLY A 334 -13.13 -13.90 16.83
N ASN A 335 -12.14 -13.13 17.29
CA ASN A 335 -11.95 -12.80 18.69
C ASN A 335 -13.17 -12.03 19.26
N PRO A 336 -13.78 -12.49 20.39
CA PRO A 336 -14.97 -11.87 20.96
C PRO A 336 -14.71 -10.57 21.72
N ASP A 337 -13.46 -10.16 21.93
CA ASP A 337 -13.15 -8.90 22.60
C ASP A 337 -13.73 -7.70 21.83
N VAL A 338 -14.30 -6.74 22.56
CA VAL A 338 -14.99 -5.56 22.02
C VAL A 338 -14.09 -4.73 21.09
N LYS A 339 -12.78 -4.79 21.29
CA LYS A 339 -11.81 -4.11 20.43
C LYS A 339 -11.64 -4.74 19.04
N TYR A 340 -12.28 -5.89 18.79
CA TYR A 340 -12.28 -6.56 17.48
C TYR A 340 -13.65 -6.62 16.83
N THR A 341 -14.75 -6.23 17.49
CA THR A 341 -16.11 -6.28 16.90
C THR A 341 -16.20 -5.65 15.49
N ASP A 342 -17.17 -6.10 14.72
CA ASP A 342 -17.43 -5.57 13.39
C ASP A 342 -17.99 -4.15 13.46
N LEU A 343 -18.15 -3.51 12.29
CA LEU A 343 -18.69 -2.14 12.19
C LEU A 343 -20.13 -2.04 12.73
N ASP A 344 -20.87 -3.14 12.70
CA ASP A 344 -22.23 -3.25 13.25
C ASP A 344 -22.24 -3.68 14.73
N LEU A 345 -21.07 -3.71 15.38
CA LEU A 345 -20.85 -4.10 16.78
C LEU A 345 -21.13 -5.57 17.09
N THR A 346 -21.37 -6.41 16.09
CA THR A 346 -21.42 -7.87 16.27
C THR A 346 -20.02 -8.44 16.52
N ARG A 347 -19.95 -9.71 16.92
CA ARG A 347 -18.66 -10.37 17.16
C ARG A 347 -17.92 -10.47 15.84
N ASN A 348 -16.63 -10.14 15.87
CA ASN A 348 -15.75 -10.13 14.70
C ASN A 348 -15.93 -11.35 13.79
N ASP A 349 -16.20 -11.12 12.51
CA ASP A 349 -16.10 -12.12 11.46
C ASP A 349 -14.64 -12.51 11.21
N ALA A 350 -14.34 -13.80 11.06
CA ALA A 350 -13.04 -14.21 10.52
C ALA A 350 -12.97 -13.89 9.02
N GLY A 351 -11.84 -13.35 8.57
CA GLY A 351 -11.63 -12.94 7.17
C GLY A 351 -11.84 -11.45 6.91
N HIS A 352 -11.75 -11.08 5.64
CA HIS A 352 -11.61 -9.67 5.20
C HIS A 352 -12.80 -8.75 5.49
N TYR A 353 -13.97 -9.29 5.84
CA TYR A 353 -15.10 -8.48 6.28
C TYR A 353 -15.10 -8.16 7.80
N GLY A 354 -14.20 -8.75 8.58
CA GLY A 354 -14.18 -8.58 10.02
C GLY A 354 -13.56 -7.28 10.53
N GLY A 355 -14.00 -6.81 11.69
CA GLY A 355 -13.40 -5.74 12.47
C GLY A 355 -13.63 -4.34 11.90
N SER A 356 -12.99 -3.36 12.53
CA SER A 356 -13.15 -1.93 12.19
C SER A 356 -12.55 -1.54 10.84
N ASN A 357 -11.61 -2.33 10.32
CA ASN A 357 -11.03 -2.16 9.00
C ASN A 357 -11.74 -3.05 7.97
N SER A 358 -13.01 -3.39 8.19
CA SER A 358 -13.80 -4.23 7.28
C SER A 358 -13.64 -3.82 5.81
N TRP A 359 -13.63 -4.81 4.92
CA TRP A 359 -13.60 -4.65 3.47
C TRP A 359 -14.58 -3.61 2.93
N ALA A 360 -15.74 -3.48 3.59
CA ALA A 360 -16.78 -2.52 3.23
C ALA A 360 -16.32 -1.06 3.27
N ASN A 361 -15.24 -0.74 4.00
CA ASN A 361 -14.64 0.60 4.00
C ASN A 361 -13.82 0.91 2.74
N TYR A 362 -13.40 -0.13 2.00
CA TYR A 362 -12.45 -0.01 0.89
C TYR A 362 -13.08 -0.38 -0.47
N TRP A 363 -14.15 -1.19 -0.46
CA TRP A 363 -14.78 -1.71 -1.67
C TRP A 363 -16.31 -1.57 -1.66
N PRO A 364 -16.94 -1.33 -2.82
CA PRO A 364 -16.32 -1.11 -4.13
C PRO A 364 -15.61 0.26 -4.20
N ILE A 365 -14.45 0.29 -4.86
CA ILE A 365 -13.66 1.53 -5.04
C ILE A 365 -14.39 2.54 -5.94
N ASP A 366 -15.39 2.12 -6.71
CA ASP A 366 -16.24 3.02 -7.49
C ASP A 366 -17.65 2.98 -6.92
N ASN A 367 -17.94 3.88 -5.97
CA ASN A 367 -19.29 4.06 -5.43
C ASN A 367 -20.06 5.13 -6.24
N GLY A 368 -20.04 4.99 -7.57
CA GLY A 368 -20.72 5.90 -8.50
C GLY A 368 -20.06 7.28 -8.59
N GLY A 369 -18.73 7.34 -8.67
CA GLY A 369 -17.97 8.59 -8.84
C GLY A 369 -17.94 9.52 -7.61
N ARG A 370 -18.37 9.05 -6.43
CA ARG A 370 -18.32 9.83 -5.19
C ARG A 370 -16.92 9.84 -4.59
N ALA A 371 -16.57 10.92 -3.91
CA ALA A 371 -15.35 10.96 -3.10
C ALA A 371 -15.41 9.89 -2.00
N GLN A 372 -14.32 9.14 -1.82
CA GLN A 372 -14.21 8.09 -0.82
C GLN A 372 -13.08 8.41 0.16
N VAL A 373 -13.35 8.24 1.46
CA VAL A 373 -12.32 8.22 2.50
C VAL A 373 -11.79 6.79 2.55
N ASN A 374 -10.54 6.60 2.14
CA ASN A 374 -9.95 5.27 1.94
C ASN A 374 -8.96 4.89 3.04
N TYR A 375 -8.82 5.76 4.05
CA TYR A 375 -8.07 5.50 5.26
C TYR A 375 -8.49 6.50 6.33
N LEU A 376 -8.86 6.02 7.51
CA LEU A 376 -9.26 6.83 8.66
C LEU A 376 -8.62 6.24 9.92
N ILE A 377 -7.81 7.03 10.62
CA ILE A 377 -7.33 6.69 11.96
C ILE A 377 -8.23 7.40 12.95
N THR A 378 -8.92 6.60 13.76
CA THR A 378 -9.70 7.08 14.90
C THR A 378 -9.53 6.13 16.07
N PRO A 379 -9.44 6.63 17.32
CA PRO A 379 -9.61 5.80 18.50
C PRO A 379 -10.94 5.06 18.46
N ARG A 380 -10.89 3.77 18.81
CA ARG A 380 -12.07 2.90 18.83
C ARG A 380 -12.97 3.18 20.04
N THR A 381 -12.40 3.67 21.13
CA THR A 381 -13.12 4.11 22.33
C THR A 381 -12.54 5.45 22.79
N VAL A 382 -13.40 6.33 23.31
CA VAL A 382 -12.99 7.60 23.91
C VAL A 382 -13.40 7.56 25.37
N SER A 383 -12.43 7.35 26.26
CA SER A 383 -12.67 7.28 27.70
C SER A 383 -12.39 8.59 28.44
N SER A 384 -11.54 9.47 27.88
CA SER A 384 -11.35 10.89 28.23
C SER A 384 -10.21 11.50 27.38
N GLY A 385 -10.08 12.83 27.33
CA GLY A 385 -8.93 13.52 26.73
C GLY A 385 -9.14 14.05 25.29
N THR A 386 -8.05 14.53 24.68
CA THR A 386 -8.04 15.10 23.32
C THR A 386 -8.03 14.00 22.26
N LEU A 387 -9.03 14.04 21.37
CA LEU A 387 -9.21 13.12 20.26
C LEU A 387 -8.45 13.62 19.02
N SER A 388 -7.56 12.79 18.48
CA SER A 388 -6.90 13.05 17.19
C SER A 388 -7.47 12.10 16.14
N ILE A 389 -8.04 12.66 15.07
CA ILE A 389 -8.56 11.94 13.91
C ILE A 389 -7.76 12.40 12.70
N SER A 390 -7.29 11.46 11.87
CA SER A 390 -6.67 11.78 10.59
C SER A 390 -7.22 10.85 9.52
N GLY A 391 -7.27 11.31 8.27
CA GLY A 391 -7.75 10.49 7.17
C GLY A 391 -7.20 10.92 5.82
N SER A 392 -7.32 10.03 4.85
CA SER A 392 -6.99 10.29 3.45
C SER A 392 -8.08 9.74 2.55
N GLY A 393 -8.24 10.33 1.37
CA GLY A 393 -9.28 9.94 0.42
C GLY A 393 -8.93 10.36 -1.00
N PHE A 394 -9.65 9.79 -1.96
CA PHE A 394 -9.61 10.20 -3.36
C PHE A 394 -11.00 10.01 -3.99
N SER A 395 -11.25 10.66 -5.11
CA SER A 395 -12.45 10.43 -5.94
C SER A 395 -12.05 9.69 -7.21
N LYS A 396 -12.77 8.61 -7.53
CA LYS A 396 -12.56 7.86 -8.77
C LYS A 396 -13.06 8.61 -9.95
#